data_AF-A0AAX2KW93-F1
#
_entry.id   AF-A0AAX2KW93-F1
#
_cell.length_a   1.000
_cell.length_b   1.000
_cell.length_c   1.000
_cell.angle_alpha   90.00
_cell.angle_beta   90.00
_cell.angle_gamma   90.00
#
_symmetry.space_group_name_H-M   'P 1'
#
loop_
_entity.id
_entity.type
_entity.pdbx_description
1 polymer ?
#
loop_
_entity_poly.entity_id
_entity_poly.type
_entity_poly.pdbx_seq_one_letter_code
_entity_poly.pdbx_strand_id
1 'polypeptide(L)' 'MKLRANIIEKRGTLQVIVSYKDSNGKIRQKWKDTKLKKKGNKKRAEKIRDEFY' A
#
# COMPACT_ATOMS: atom_id res chain seq x y z
N MET A 1 10.28 -14.05 -0.19
CA MET A 1 8.91 -13.71 -0.67
C MET A 1 8.95 -12.36 -1.38
N LYS A 2 8.34 -12.19 -2.56
CA LYS A 2 8.24 -10.86 -3.21
C LYS A 2 6.99 -10.16 -2.69
N LEU A 3 7.15 -9.25 -1.73
CA LEU A 3 6.10 -8.33 -1.29
C LEU A 3 6.05 -7.17 -2.30
N ARG A 4 4.87 -6.87 -2.83
CA ARG A 4 4.67 -5.71 -3.71
C ARG A 4 3.70 -4.76 -3.02
N ALA A 5 4.21 -3.63 -2.56
CA ALA A 5 3.38 -2.55 -2.03
C ALA A 5 3.17 -1.49 -3.13
N ASN A 6 1.91 -1.16 -3.41
CA ASN A 6 1.52 -0.15 -4.39
C ASN A 6 0.66 0.92 -3.72
N ILE A 7 0.74 2.18 -4.18
CA ILE A 7 -0.04 3.29 -3.65
C ILE A 7 -1.11 3.64 -4.69
N ILE A 8 -2.37 3.60 -4.29
CA ILE A 8 -3.51 3.97 -5.14
C ILE A 8 -4.26 5.13 -4.49
N GLU A 9 -4.69 6.08 -5.30
CA GLU A 9 -5.64 7.10 -4.86
C GLU A 9 -7.06 6.58 -4.96
N LYS A 10 -7.82 6.66 -3.87
CA LYS A 10 -9.24 6.32 -3.88
C LYS A 10 -9.98 7.20 -2.90
N ARG A 11 -11.11 7.77 -3.34
CA ARG A 11 -11.94 8.69 -2.54
C ARG A 11 -11.17 9.91 -1.98
N GLY A 12 -10.16 10.39 -2.71
CA GLY A 12 -9.36 11.57 -2.30
C GLY A 12 -8.27 11.30 -1.26
N THR A 13 -8.13 10.06 -0.78
CA THR A 13 -7.03 9.61 0.09
C THR A 13 -6.10 8.65 -0.65
N LEU A 14 -4.84 8.64 -0.23
CA LEU A 14 -3.86 7.64 -0.65
C LEU A 14 -4.11 6.35 0.14
N GLN A 15 -4.18 5.22 -0.55
CA GLN A 15 -4.33 3.90 0.03
C GLN A 15 -3.13 3.07 -0.39
N VAL A 16 -2.58 2.31 0.56
CA VAL A 16 -1.47 1.39 0.30
C VAL A 16 -2.05 -0.01 0.16
N ILE A 17 -1.74 -0.65 -0.97
CA ILE A 17 -2.13 -2.02 -1.27
C ILE A 17 -0.88 -2.88 -1.22
N VAL A 18 -0.83 -3.79 -0.26
CA VAL A 18 0.28 -4.73 -0.08
C VAL A 18 -0.14 -6.07 -0.63
N SER A 19 0.49 -6.50 -1.71
CA SER A 19 0.29 -7.82 -2.32
C SER A 19 1.37 -8.77 -1.82
N TYR A 20 0.97 -9.87 -1.18
CA TYR A 20 1.87 -10.88 -0.63
C TYR A 20 1.42 -12.28 -1.03
N LYS A 21 2.39 -13.19 -1.13
CA LYS A 21 2.13 -14.62 -1.37
C LYS A 21 1.86 -15.27 -0.02
N ASP A 22 0.65 -15.77 0.17
CA ASP A 22 0.23 -16.51 1.35
C ASP A 22 0.92 -17.89 1.38
N SER A 23 0.92 -18.58 2.53
CA SER A 23 1.58 -19.87 2.69
C SER A 23 1.05 -20.94 1.72
N ASN A 24 -0.21 -20.82 1.29
CA ASN A 24 -0.82 -21.66 0.25
C ASN A 24 -0.44 -21.28 -1.19
N GLY A 25 0.52 -20.37 -1.38
CA GLY A 25 0.98 -19.92 -2.69
C GLY A 25 0.04 -18.97 -3.43
N LYS A 26 -1.13 -18.65 -2.86
CA LYS A 26 -2.08 -17.67 -3.41
C LYS A 26 -1.61 -16.24 -3.14
N ILE A 27 -1.79 -15.35 -4.11
CA ILE A 27 -1.54 -13.92 -3.92
C ILE A 27 -2.72 -13.33 -3.17
N ARG A 28 -2.46 -12.72 -2.02
CA ARG A 28 -3.42 -11.95 -1.23
C ARG A 28 -3.05 -10.47 -1.25
N GLN A 29 -4.06 -9.63 -1.15
CA GLN A 29 -3.91 -8.18 -1.10
C GLN A 29 -4.45 -7.65 0.22
N LYS A 30 -3.66 -6.84 0.92
CA LYS A 30 -4.05 -6.13 2.13
C LYS A 30 -4.15 -4.65 1.83
N TRP A 31 -5.28 -4.06 2.20
CA TRP A 31 -5.55 -2.65 2.00
C TRP A 31 -5.31 -1.91 3.32
N LYS A 32 -4.51 -0.84 3.25
CA LYS A 32 -4.26 0.06 4.36
C LYS A 32 -4.60 1.47 3.90
N ASP A 33 -5.70 2.01 4.42
CA ASP A 33 -6.03 3.42 4.19
C ASP A 33 -5.03 4.29 4.95
N THR A 34 -4.31 5.16 4.25
CA THR A 34 -3.31 6.02 4.91
C THR A 34 -3.96 7.25 5.54
N LYS A 35 -5.24 7.52 5.25
CA LYS A 35 -5.96 8.77 5.55
C LYS A 35 -5.24 10.05 5.06
N LEU A 36 -4.19 9.91 4.24
CA LEU A 36 -3.43 11.03 3.70
C LEU A 36 -4.10 11.53 2.42
N LYS A 37 -4.40 12.83 2.36
CA LYS A 37 -4.85 13.46 1.11
C LYS A 37 -3.72 13.44 0.07
N LYS A 38 -4.03 13.25 -1.22
CA LYS A 38 -3.03 13.22 -2.32
C LYS A 38 -2.10 14.43 -2.34
N LYS A 39 -2.68 15.62 -2.13
CA LYS A 39 -1.98 16.90 -2.27
C LYS A 39 -0.95 17.05 -1.13
N GLY A 40 0.34 16.96 -1.47
CA GLY A 40 1.47 17.17 -0.55
C GLY A 40 1.95 15.95 0.25
N ASN A 41 1.21 14.84 0.30
CA ASN A 41 1.56 13.69 1.15
C ASN A 41 2.20 12.50 0.42
N LYS A 42 2.61 12.66 -0.85
CA LYS A 42 3.22 11.58 -1.64
C LYS A 42 4.41 10.94 -0.93
N LYS A 43 5.35 11.74 -0.40
CA LYS A 43 6.50 11.27 0.40
C LYS A 43 6.11 10.47 1.64
N ARG A 44 5.01 10.83 2.31
CA ARG A 44 4.52 10.11 3.50
C ARG A 44 3.90 8.77 3.11
N ALA A 45 3.14 8.72 2.02
CA ALA A 45 2.60 7.46 1.51
C ALA A 45 3.72 6.52 1.01
N GLU A 46 4.79 7.06 0.43
CA GLU A 46 5.98 6.29 0.05
C GLU A 46 6.71 5.70 1.25
N LYS A 47 6.86 6.45 2.36
CA LYS A 47 7.39 5.88 3.62
C LYS A 47 6.53 4.74 4.16
N ILE A 48 5.20 4.92 4.16
CA ILE A 48 4.28 3.86 4.61
C ILE A 48 4.40 2.64 3.69
N ARG A 49 4.56 2.83 2.37
CA ARG A 49 4.81 1.74 1.42
C ARG A 49 6.12 1.01 1.73
N ASP A 50 7.18 1.75 2.06
CA ASP A 50 8.50 1.22 2.43
C ASP A 50 8.46 0.38 3.71
N GLU A 51 7.64 0.76 4.72
CA GLU A 51 7.42 -0.05 5.92
C GLU A 51 6.83 -1.44 5.63
N PHE A 52 6.23 -1.64 4.45
CA PHE A 52 5.65 -2.92 4.04
C PHE A 52 6.56 -3.73 3.08
N TYR A 53 7.70 -3.18 2.67
CA TYR A 53 8.68 -3.84 1.80
C TYR A 53 9.79 -4.47 2.64
#